data_AF-A0A6N9VB38-F1
#
_entry.id   AF-A0A6N9VB38-F1
#
_cell.length_a   1.000
_cell.length_b   1.000
_cell.length_c   1.000
_cell.angle_alpha   90.00
_cell.angle_beta   90.00
_cell.angle_gamma   90.00
#
_symmetry.space_group_name_H-M   'P 1'
#
loop_
_entity.id
_entity.type
_entity.pdbx_description
1 polymer ?
#
loop_
_entity_poly.entity_id
_entity_poly.type
_entity_poly.pdbx_seq_one_letter_code
_entity_poly.pdbx_strand_id
1 'polypeptide(L)'
;MPQERPRYQERPSRLPGAVVWTWDAPEGPPPAPRSVLPDGCMDLIWTGGRIVVAGPDTHAFQVEPQNRASCAAIRLAPGTAPVLLGVPAHELRDHRADLADLWPSATVRRLTDRIDEASDPAAALEHFALDRIADTGPPDPRTVAVAEGLRRGRTVAATAAEAGLGARQLHRRSLAAFGYGPKTLARILRLQRALELIRTGLPYAEAACAAGCTDQAHLAREMRDLAGTTLGAYFGAAAANSETPHPSGSRTTA
;
A
#
# COMPACT_ATOMS: atom_id res chain seq x y z
N MET A 1 24.63 18.39 18.82
CA MET A 1 24.27 17.01 18.42
C MET A 1 23.31 17.14 17.25
N PRO A 2 23.72 16.88 16.00
CA PRO A 2 22.78 16.86 14.90
C PRO A 2 21.74 15.77 15.19
N GLN A 3 20.45 16.14 15.15
CA GLN A 3 19.35 15.20 15.32
C GLN A 3 19.39 14.20 14.16
N GLU A 4 19.62 12.92 14.45
CA GLU A 4 19.52 11.86 13.44
C GLU A 4 18.12 11.88 12.84
N ARG A 5 18.03 12.18 11.55
CA ARG A 5 16.76 12.13 10.82
C ARG A 5 16.28 10.68 10.78
N PRO A 6 14.99 10.40 11.02
CA PRO A 6 14.47 9.05 10.92
C PRO A 6 14.62 8.53 9.48
N ARG A 7 15.14 7.31 9.34
CA ARG A 7 15.44 6.65 8.05
C ARG A 7 14.21 6.43 7.17
N TYR A 8 13.03 6.37 7.79
CA TYR A 8 11.75 6.32 7.09
C TYR A 8 10.91 7.49 7.57
N GLN A 9 10.42 8.29 6.62
CA GLN A 9 9.54 9.41 6.87
C GLN A 9 8.31 9.27 6.00
N GLU A 10 7.16 9.62 6.55
CA GLU A 10 5.91 9.65 5.81
C GLU A 10 5.11 10.90 6.19
N ARG A 11 4.32 11.37 5.24
CA ARG A 11 3.39 12.48 5.41
C ARG A 11 2.12 12.23 4.61
N PRO A 12 0.96 12.74 5.05
CA PRO A 12 -0.22 12.71 4.21
C PRO A 12 0.05 13.45 2.90
N SER A 13 -0.46 12.89 1.81
CA SER A 13 -0.43 13.54 0.51
C SER A 13 -1.54 14.58 0.40
N ARG A 14 -1.36 15.55 -0.49
CA ARG A 14 -2.43 16.39 -1.02
C ARG A 14 -3.47 15.60 -1.83
N LEU A 15 -3.11 14.41 -2.33
CA LEU A 15 -4.06 13.49 -2.94
C LEU A 15 -4.81 12.73 -1.83
N PRO A 16 -6.16 12.77 -1.78
CA PRO A 16 -6.91 12.17 -0.68
C PRO A 16 -6.61 10.68 -0.46
N GLY A 17 -6.29 10.32 0.78
CA GLY A 17 -5.98 8.95 1.19
C GLY A 17 -4.62 8.43 0.75
N ALA A 18 -3.84 9.21 0.01
CA ALA A 18 -2.48 8.86 -0.37
C ALA A 18 -1.47 9.33 0.68
N VAL A 19 -0.32 8.66 0.72
CA VAL A 19 0.78 8.96 1.65
C VAL A 19 2.07 9.10 0.84
N VAL A 20 2.77 10.20 1.05
CA VAL A 20 4.13 10.37 0.51
C VAL A 20 5.10 9.87 1.55
N TRP A 21 6.03 9.01 1.14
CA TRP A 21 7.06 8.49 2.03
C TRP A 21 8.44 8.51 1.39
N THR A 22 9.45 8.66 2.22
CA THR A 22 10.85 8.55 1.82
C THR A 22 11.55 7.53 2.69
N TRP A 23 12.54 6.87 2.11
CA TRP A 23 13.42 5.99 2.83
C TRP A 23 14.86 6.29 2.45
N ASP A 24 15.68 6.55 3.46
CA ASP A 24 17.11 6.80 3.30
C ASP A 24 17.89 5.51 3.55
N ALA A 25 18.73 5.14 2.59
CA ALA A 25 19.57 3.95 2.70
C ALA A 25 20.61 4.10 3.81
N PRO A 26 20.79 3.09 4.68
CA PRO A 26 21.82 3.15 5.69
C PRO A 26 23.20 3.06 5.07
N GLU A 27 24.16 3.79 5.65
CA GLU A 27 25.58 3.54 5.43
C GLU A 27 25.96 2.21 6.12
N GLY A 28 26.56 1.27 5.38
CA GLY A 28 27.05 0.01 5.94
C GLY A 28 26.35 -1.25 5.38
N PRO A 29 26.51 -2.42 6.03
CA PRO A 29 25.97 -3.68 5.53
C PRO A 29 24.43 -3.65 5.46
N PRO A 30 23.84 -4.34 4.48
CA PRO A 30 22.40 -4.28 4.27
C PRO A 30 21.63 -4.79 5.50
N PRO A 31 20.58 -4.08 5.95
CA PRO A 31 19.77 -4.55 7.06
C PRO A 31 19.03 -5.85 6.72
N ALA A 32 18.51 -6.53 7.74
CA ALA A 32 17.78 -7.79 7.57
C ALA A 32 16.64 -7.68 6.52
N PRO A 33 16.26 -8.80 5.88
CA PRO A 33 15.10 -8.86 4.99
C PRO A 33 13.86 -8.24 5.64
N ARG A 34 13.12 -7.43 4.88
CA ARG A 34 11.90 -6.76 5.37
C ARG A 34 10.71 -7.27 4.59
N SER A 35 9.66 -7.60 5.32
CA SER A 35 8.39 -8.00 4.73
C SER A 35 7.42 -6.82 4.74
N VAL A 36 6.83 -6.55 3.57
CA VAL A 36 5.72 -5.61 3.40
C VAL A 36 4.44 -6.43 3.29
N LEU A 37 3.50 -6.23 4.21
CA LEU A 37 2.23 -6.94 4.17
C LEU A 37 1.29 -6.24 3.16
N PRO A 38 0.39 -6.99 2.51
CA PRO A 38 -0.60 -6.41 1.64
C PRO A 38 -1.51 -5.46 2.42
N ASP A 39 -1.78 -4.28 1.86
CA ASP A 39 -2.65 -3.25 2.45
C ASP A 39 -3.75 -2.76 1.48
N GLY A 40 -3.76 -3.31 0.27
CA GLY A 40 -4.68 -2.93 -0.81
C GLY A 40 -4.31 -1.65 -1.54
N CYS A 41 -3.16 -1.06 -1.20
CA CYS A 41 -2.60 0.08 -1.88
C CYS A 41 -1.64 -0.35 -2.99
N MET A 42 -1.23 0.63 -3.78
CA MET A 42 -0.18 0.51 -4.78
C MET A 42 0.74 1.72 -4.64
N ASP A 43 2.04 1.52 -4.81
CA ASP A 43 3.03 2.59 -4.64
C ASP A 43 3.69 2.91 -5.98
N LEU A 44 3.90 4.19 -6.27
CA LEU A 44 4.93 4.62 -7.22
C LEU A 44 6.19 4.89 -6.42
N ILE A 45 7.30 4.26 -6.80
CA ILE A 45 8.55 4.33 -6.07
C ILE A 45 9.62 4.81 -7.04
N TRP A 46 10.17 5.99 -6.76
CA TRP A 46 11.32 6.52 -7.46
C TRP A 46 12.60 6.15 -6.71
N THR A 47 13.58 5.64 -7.46
CA THR A 47 14.92 5.31 -6.99
C THR A 47 15.91 5.73 -8.07
N GLY A 48 16.40 6.97 -8.00
CA GLY A 48 17.48 7.55 -8.83
C GLY A 48 17.54 7.09 -10.29
N GLY A 49 16.85 7.79 -11.19
CA GLY A 49 16.80 7.43 -12.61
C GLY A 49 15.80 6.33 -12.97
N ARG A 50 15.00 5.84 -12.01
CA ARG A 50 14.02 4.77 -12.23
C ARG A 50 12.76 4.98 -11.42
N ILE A 51 11.61 4.67 -12.02
CA ILE A 51 10.31 4.64 -11.35
C ILE A 51 9.72 3.24 -11.46
N VAL A 52 9.43 2.63 -10.33
CA VAL A 52 8.83 1.31 -10.21
C VAL A 52 7.40 1.45 -9.69
N VAL A 53 6.48 0.71 -10.30
CA VAL A 53 5.13 0.53 -9.79
C VAL A 53 5.10 -0.72 -8.92
N ALA A 54 4.85 -0.53 -7.62
CA ALA A 54 4.50 -1.63 -6.74
C ALA A 54 3.01 -1.93 -6.86
N GLY A 55 2.70 -3.03 -7.53
CA GLY A 55 1.33 -3.50 -7.67
C GLY A 55 0.76 -4.06 -6.36
N PRO A 56 -0.55 -4.35 -6.34
CA PRO A 56 -1.21 -4.82 -5.14
C PRO A 56 -0.79 -6.26 -4.87
N ASP A 57 -0.36 -6.54 -3.65
CA ASP A 57 0.04 -7.88 -3.25
C ASP A 57 -1.15 -8.66 -2.65
N THR A 58 -1.15 -9.97 -2.87
CA THR A 58 -2.03 -10.94 -2.21
C THR A 58 -1.38 -11.58 -0.99
N HIS A 59 -0.05 -11.50 -0.92
CA HIS A 59 0.79 -12.03 0.15
C HIS A 59 1.91 -11.06 0.49
N ALA A 60 2.59 -11.29 1.62
CA ALA A 60 3.73 -10.50 2.05
C ALA A 60 4.84 -10.49 0.98
N PHE A 61 5.22 -9.30 0.54
CA PHE A 61 6.35 -9.10 -0.35
C PHE A 61 7.66 -8.98 0.45
N GLN A 62 8.71 -9.67 0.00
CA GLN A 62 10.04 -9.58 0.61
C GLN A 62 10.89 -8.55 -0.12
N VAL A 63 11.29 -7.48 0.58
CA VAL A 63 12.16 -6.45 0.02
C VAL A 63 13.60 -6.93 0.03
N GLU A 64 14.11 -7.25 -1.15
CA GLU A 64 15.48 -7.70 -1.36
C GLU A 64 16.51 -6.64 -0.92
N PRO A 65 17.69 -7.06 -0.41
CA PRO A 65 18.77 -6.16 -0.01
C PRO A 65 19.26 -5.19 -1.10
N GLN A 66 19.22 -5.60 -2.37
CA GLN A 66 19.69 -4.82 -3.52
C GLN A 66 18.74 -3.69 -3.96
N ASN A 67 17.48 -3.74 -3.52
CA ASN A 67 16.47 -2.72 -3.80
C ASN A 67 16.40 -1.66 -2.69
N ARG A 68 17.55 -1.37 -2.06
CA ARG A 68 17.68 -0.55 -0.84
C ARG A 68 18.57 0.68 -1.07
N ALA A 69 18.43 1.31 -2.23
CA ALA A 69 18.90 2.68 -2.43
C ALA A 69 17.87 3.68 -1.88
N SER A 70 18.32 4.88 -1.50
CA SER A 70 17.40 5.92 -1.02
C SER A 70 16.30 6.15 -2.06
N CYS A 71 15.06 6.25 -1.59
CA CYS A 71 13.91 6.34 -2.46
C CYS A 71 12.86 7.31 -1.93
N ALA A 72 12.05 7.80 -2.87
CA ALA A 72 10.86 8.59 -2.59
C ALA A 72 9.68 7.91 -3.27
N ALA A 73 8.52 7.95 -2.62
CA ALA A 73 7.37 7.22 -3.09
C ALA A 73 6.06 7.90 -2.71
N ILE A 74 5.03 7.60 -3.49
CA ILE A 74 3.65 7.91 -3.14
C ILE A 74 2.86 6.60 -3.12
N ARG A 75 2.31 6.29 -1.95
CA ARG A 75 1.31 5.26 -1.77
C ARG A 75 -0.05 5.81 -2.12
N LEU A 76 -0.71 5.17 -3.06
CA LEU A 76 -2.03 5.56 -3.55
C LEU A 76 -3.10 4.74 -2.83
N ALA A 77 -4.16 5.42 -2.38
CA ALA A 77 -5.30 4.77 -1.74
C ALA A 77 -5.88 3.66 -2.64
N PRO A 78 -6.44 2.58 -2.07
CA PRO A 78 -6.97 1.46 -2.83
C PRO A 78 -7.91 1.91 -3.97
N GLY A 79 -7.62 1.48 -5.20
CA GLY A 79 -8.40 1.84 -6.39
C GLY A 79 -7.97 3.12 -7.11
N THR A 80 -6.99 3.86 -6.60
CA THR A 80 -6.52 5.12 -7.20
C THR A 80 -5.48 4.91 -8.30
N ALA A 81 -4.53 4.00 -8.09
CA ALA A 81 -3.41 3.81 -9.00
C ALA A 81 -3.80 3.39 -10.44
N PRO A 82 -4.83 2.55 -10.68
CA PRO A 82 -5.24 2.22 -12.04
C PRO A 82 -5.66 3.42 -12.89
N VAL A 83 -6.25 4.44 -12.26
CA VAL A 83 -6.68 5.67 -12.94
C VAL A 83 -5.46 6.49 -13.36
N LEU A 84 -4.49 6.62 -12.46
CA LEU A 84 -3.24 7.31 -12.74
C LEU A 84 -2.45 6.60 -13.84
N LEU A 85 -2.30 5.27 -13.74
CA LEU A 85 -1.46 4.45 -14.60
C LEU A 85 -2.10 4.12 -15.96
N GLY A 86 -3.43 4.13 -16.05
CA GLY A 86 -4.14 3.71 -17.27
C GLY A 86 -4.13 2.21 -17.53
N VAL A 87 -3.73 1.40 -16.55
CA VAL A 87 -3.77 -0.08 -16.60
C VAL A 87 -4.53 -0.62 -15.39
N PRO A 88 -5.31 -1.71 -15.55
CA PRO A 88 -6.04 -2.29 -14.44
C PRO A 88 -5.09 -2.96 -13.43
N ALA A 89 -5.41 -2.84 -12.14
CA ALA A 89 -4.57 -3.32 -11.05
C ALA A 89 -4.24 -4.82 -11.12
N HIS A 90 -5.08 -5.65 -11.75
CA HIS A 90 -4.84 -7.10 -11.83
C HIS A 90 -3.72 -7.48 -12.79
N GLU A 91 -3.33 -6.59 -13.70
CA GLU A 91 -2.14 -6.79 -14.55
C GLU A 91 -0.84 -6.62 -13.75
N LEU A 92 -0.90 -5.91 -12.61
CA LEU A 92 0.25 -5.61 -11.75
C LEU A 92 0.24 -6.41 -10.45
N ARG A 93 -0.75 -7.28 -10.24
CA ARG A 93 -0.92 -8.02 -8.98
C ARG A 93 0.30 -8.89 -8.69
N ASP A 94 0.83 -8.79 -7.47
CA ASP A 94 2.02 -9.52 -7.00
C ASP A 94 3.31 -9.20 -7.79
N HIS A 95 3.34 -8.08 -8.52
CA HIS A 95 4.48 -7.68 -9.34
C HIS A 95 5.01 -6.28 -8.99
N ARG A 96 6.29 -6.07 -9.33
CA ARG A 96 6.96 -4.77 -9.35
C ARG A 96 7.34 -4.50 -10.80
N ALA A 97 6.62 -3.59 -11.45
CA ALA A 97 6.82 -3.29 -12.87
C ALA A 97 7.63 -2.00 -13.02
N ASP A 98 8.51 -1.94 -14.02
CA ASP A 98 9.09 -0.67 -14.42
C ASP A 98 8.00 0.19 -15.04
N LEU A 99 7.96 1.49 -14.73
CA LEU A 99 7.01 2.37 -15.39
C LEU A 99 7.25 2.42 -16.91
N ALA A 100 8.50 2.22 -17.36
CA ALA A 100 8.87 2.13 -18.78
C ALA A 100 8.26 0.92 -19.51
N ASP A 101 7.84 -0.12 -18.78
CA ASP A 101 7.14 -1.27 -19.36
C ASP A 101 5.65 -1.00 -19.59
N LEU A 102 5.09 -0.01 -18.88
CA LEU A 102 3.68 0.36 -18.94
C LEU A 102 3.44 1.54 -19.89
N TRP A 103 4.38 2.47 -19.94
CA TRP A 103 4.22 3.75 -20.63
C TRP A 103 5.28 3.95 -21.72
N PRO A 104 5.00 4.79 -22.74
CA PRO A 104 5.99 5.12 -23.76
C PRO A 104 7.28 5.67 -23.14
N SER A 105 8.42 5.11 -23.54
CA SER A 105 9.72 5.39 -22.90
C SER A 105 10.10 6.87 -22.90
N ALA A 106 9.67 7.64 -23.91
CA ALA A 106 9.91 9.08 -23.97
C ALA A 106 9.16 9.85 -22.86
N THR A 107 7.95 9.41 -22.51
CA THR A 107 7.16 9.98 -21.41
C THR A 107 7.80 9.65 -20.07
N VAL A 108 8.21 8.39 -19.88
CA VAL A 108 8.85 7.95 -18.64
C VAL A 108 10.17 8.67 -18.42
N ARG A 109 11.02 8.79 -19.45
CA ARG A 109 12.28 9.54 -19.38
C ARG A 109 12.06 10.98 -18.91
N ARG A 110 11.16 11.73 -19.56
CA ARG A 110 10.87 13.12 -19.16
C ARG A 110 10.38 13.23 -17.72
N LEU A 111 9.57 12.27 -17.26
CA LEU A 111 9.10 12.24 -15.89
C LEU A 111 10.24 11.95 -14.90
N THR A 112 11.06 10.95 -15.20
CA THR A 112 12.22 10.57 -14.39
C THR A 112 13.21 11.73 -14.29
N ASP A 113 13.59 12.35 -15.42
CA ASP A 113 14.52 13.48 -15.45
C ASP A 113 14.01 14.64 -14.56
N ARG A 114 12.70 14.94 -14.64
CA ARG A 114 12.06 15.97 -13.81
C ARG A 114 12.12 15.65 -12.31
N ILE A 115 12.03 14.37 -11.93
CA ILE A 115 12.11 13.95 -10.52
C ILE A 115 13.56 13.92 -10.04
N ASP A 116 14.50 13.47 -10.90
CA ASP A 116 15.94 13.44 -10.60
C ASP A 116 16.51 14.86 -10.40
N GLU A 117 16.06 15.84 -11.19
CA GLU A 117 16.48 17.24 -11.09
C GLU A 117 15.79 18.01 -9.95
N ALA A 118 14.75 17.43 -9.32
CA ALA A 118 14.01 18.08 -8.26
C ALA A 118 14.81 18.11 -6.95
N SER A 119 14.77 19.24 -6.24
CA SER A 119 15.33 19.34 -4.89
C SER A 119 14.61 18.44 -3.87
N ASP A 120 13.36 18.07 -4.16
CA ASP A 120 12.55 17.13 -3.39
C ASP A 120 11.84 16.16 -4.35
N PRO A 121 12.44 14.98 -4.60
CA PRO A 121 11.85 13.94 -5.44
C PRO A 121 10.47 13.47 -4.95
N ALA A 122 10.21 13.49 -3.64
CA ALA A 122 8.94 13.07 -3.06
C ALA A 122 7.82 14.07 -3.37
N ALA A 123 8.12 15.37 -3.29
CA ALA A 123 7.19 16.42 -3.72
C ALA A 123 6.95 16.40 -5.24
N ALA A 124 7.98 16.13 -6.04
CA ALA A 124 7.86 16.02 -7.50
C ALA A 124 6.96 14.83 -7.91
N LEU A 125 7.12 13.69 -7.25
CA LEU A 125 6.30 12.50 -7.48
C LEU A 125 4.84 12.73 -7.06
N GLU A 126 4.60 13.41 -5.94
CA GLU A 126 3.26 13.82 -5.52
C GLU A 126 2.62 14.78 -6.53
N HIS A 127 3.37 15.78 -7.02
CA HIS A 127 2.86 16.72 -8.01
C HIS A 127 2.47 16.02 -9.30
N PHE A 128 3.31 15.08 -9.77
CA PHE A 128 2.97 14.22 -10.90
C PHE A 128 1.65 13.46 -10.68
N ALA A 129 1.45 12.85 -9.51
CA ALA A 129 0.23 12.12 -9.23
C ALA A 129 -1.01 13.03 -9.24
N LEU A 130 -0.89 14.26 -8.71
CA LEU A 130 -1.96 15.26 -8.74
C LEU A 130 -2.30 15.70 -10.16
N ASP A 131 -1.30 16.05 -10.96
CA ASP A 131 -1.48 16.45 -12.36
C ASP A 131 -2.20 15.35 -13.14
N ARG A 132 -1.79 14.10 -12.91
CA ARG A 132 -2.35 12.99 -13.65
C ARG A 132 -3.78 12.66 -13.26
N ILE A 133 -4.14 12.82 -11.99
CA ILE A 133 -5.54 12.72 -11.54
C ILE A 133 -6.37 13.90 -12.07
N ALA A 134 -5.80 15.10 -12.20
CA ALA A 134 -6.49 16.23 -12.84
C ALA A 134 -6.79 15.95 -14.32
N ASP A 135 -5.86 15.31 -15.03
CA ASP A 135 -6.02 14.96 -16.45
C ASP A 135 -6.97 13.76 -16.68
N THR A 136 -6.88 12.73 -15.84
CA THR A 136 -7.63 11.47 -16.04
C THR A 136 -8.98 11.44 -15.32
N GLY A 137 -9.19 12.36 -14.40
CA GLY A 137 -10.35 12.39 -13.51
C GLY A 137 -10.15 11.56 -12.24
N PRO A 138 -11.04 11.73 -11.24
CA PRO A 138 -10.95 11.00 -9.99
C PRO A 138 -11.34 9.52 -10.14
N PRO A 139 -10.95 8.65 -9.18
CA PRO A 139 -11.44 7.28 -9.12
C PRO A 139 -12.97 7.19 -9.07
N ASP A 140 -13.53 6.13 -9.69
CA ASP A 140 -14.98 5.87 -9.67
C ASP A 140 -15.50 5.89 -8.22
N PRO A 141 -16.46 6.77 -7.87
CA PRO A 141 -16.98 6.88 -6.51
C PRO A 141 -17.50 5.57 -5.93
N ARG A 142 -17.99 4.66 -6.77
CA ARG A 142 -18.42 3.32 -6.33
C ARG A 142 -17.25 2.44 -5.92
N THR A 143 -16.12 2.55 -6.62
CA THR A 143 -14.88 1.85 -6.24
C THR A 143 -14.37 2.36 -4.90
N VAL A 144 -14.37 3.69 -4.71
CA VAL A 144 -14.02 4.31 -3.42
C VAL A 144 -14.95 3.82 -2.31
N ALA A 145 -16.26 3.84 -2.54
CA ALA A 145 -17.25 3.34 -1.58
C ALA A 145 -17.07 1.86 -1.23
N VAL A 146 -16.65 1.03 -2.20
CA VAL A 146 -16.34 -0.38 -1.96
C VAL A 146 -15.15 -0.54 -1.02
N ALA A 147 -14.03 0.14 -1.32
CA ALA A 147 -12.84 0.10 -0.48
C ALA A 147 -13.15 0.59 0.94
N GLU A 148 -13.86 1.72 1.04
CA GLU A 148 -14.27 2.34 2.30
C GLU A 148 -15.23 1.47 3.12
N GLY A 149 -16.20 0.80 2.48
CA GLY A 149 -17.12 -0.12 3.15
C GLY A 149 -16.40 -1.34 3.71
N LEU A 150 -15.49 -1.94 2.91
CA LEU A 150 -14.68 -3.07 3.35
C LEU A 150 -13.65 -2.68 4.42
N ARG A 151 -13.05 -1.49 4.30
CA ARG A 151 -12.16 -0.91 5.32
C ARG A 151 -12.89 -0.64 6.62
N ARG A 152 -14.20 -0.35 6.57
CA ARG A 152 -15.10 -0.29 7.73
C ARG A 152 -15.56 -1.66 8.22
N GLY A 153 -15.20 -2.75 7.57
CA GLY A 153 -15.50 -4.12 8.00
C GLY A 153 -16.88 -4.61 7.59
N ARG A 154 -17.55 -3.91 6.65
CA ARG A 154 -18.81 -4.39 6.09
C ARG A 154 -18.57 -5.68 5.31
N THR A 155 -19.61 -6.52 5.26
CA THR A 155 -19.56 -7.72 4.43
C THR A 155 -19.53 -7.35 2.95
N VAL A 156 -18.96 -8.22 2.11
CA VAL A 156 -18.96 -8.04 0.65
C VAL A 156 -20.37 -7.81 0.10
N ALA A 157 -21.38 -8.50 0.64
CA ALA A 157 -22.77 -8.35 0.23
C ALA A 157 -23.36 -6.98 0.62
N ALA A 158 -23.12 -6.51 1.85
CA ALA A 158 -23.57 -5.20 2.29
C ALA A 158 -22.91 -4.07 1.48
N THR A 159 -21.59 -4.17 1.27
CA THR A 159 -20.84 -3.23 0.43
C THR A 159 -21.35 -3.22 -1.01
N ALA A 160 -21.69 -4.39 -1.58
CA ALA A 160 -22.27 -4.48 -2.92
C ALA A 160 -23.63 -3.74 -3.00
N ALA A 161 -24.51 -4.00 -2.02
CA ALA A 161 -25.84 -3.40 -1.97
C ALA A 161 -25.77 -1.88 -1.85
N GLU A 162 -24.94 -1.36 -0.96
CA GLU A 162 -24.75 0.08 -0.74
C GLU A 162 -24.12 0.78 -1.95
N ALA A 163 -23.17 0.12 -2.62
CA ALA A 163 -22.61 0.63 -3.87
C ALA A 163 -23.54 0.47 -5.08
N GLY A 164 -24.72 -0.15 -4.92
CA GLY A 164 -25.67 -0.43 -5.99
C GLY A 164 -25.11 -1.39 -7.05
N LEU A 165 -24.33 -2.38 -6.64
CA LEU A 165 -23.64 -3.33 -7.52
C LEU A 165 -24.14 -4.76 -7.29
N GLY A 166 -24.41 -5.49 -8.39
CA GLY A 166 -24.56 -6.95 -8.32
C GLY A 166 -23.21 -7.63 -8.07
N ALA A 167 -23.23 -8.87 -7.55
CA ALA A 167 -22.02 -9.61 -7.18
C ALA A 167 -20.99 -9.72 -8.32
N ARG A 168 -21.45 -10.02 -9.55
CA ARG A 168 -20.59 -10.10 -10.75
C ARG A 168 -19.94 -8.76 -11.09
N GLN A 169 -20.69 -7.66 -10.97
CA GLN A 169 -20.18 -6.32 -11.26
C GLN A 169 -19.19 -5.86 -10.19
N LEU A 170 -19.47 -6.14 -8.91
CA LEU A 170 -18.54 -5.89 -7.82
C LEU A 170 -17.23 -6.63 -8.07
N HIS A 171 -17.29 -7.94 -8.36
CA HIS A 171 -16.09 -8.73 -8.62
C HIS A 171 -15.24 -8.17 -9.77
N ARG A 172 -15.86 -7.89 -10.92
CA ARG A 172 -15.17 -7.32 -12.09
C ARG A 172 -14.51 -5.97 -11.77
N ARG A 173 -15.23 -5.09 -11.08
CA ARG A 173 -14.72 -3.77 -10.67
C ARG A 173 -13.57 -3.90 -9.68
N SER A 174 -13.68 -4.82 -8.72
CA SER A 174 -12.61 -5.07 -7.76
C SER A 174 -11.32 -5.57 -8.42
N LEU A 175 -11.41 -6.45 -9.43
CA LEU A 175 -10.23 -6.89 -10.18
C LEU A 175 -9.53 -5.72 -10.88
N ALA A 176 -10.29 -4.83 -11.53
CA ALA A 176 -9.73 -3.68 -12.21
C ALA A 176 -9.12 -2.64 -11.24
N ALA A 177 -9.76 -2.42 -10.09
CA ALA A 177 -9.36 -1.38 -9.14
C ALA A 177 -8.29 -1.83 -8.13
N PHE A 178 -8.39 -3.06 -7.63
CA PHE A 178 -7.61 -3.56 -6.48
C PHE A 178 -6.73 -4.76 -6.83
N GLY A 179 -6.86 -5.32 -8.04
CA GLY A 179 -6.11 -6.47 -8.53
C GLY A 179 -6.71 -7.82 -8.18
N TYR A 180 -7.61 -7.88 -7.20
CA TYR A 180 -8.26 -9.11 -6.74
C TYR A 180 -9.73 -8.88 -6.40
N GLY A 181 -10.45 -9.98 -6.15
CA GLY A 181 -11.86 -9.93 -5.81
C GLY A 181 -12.14 -9.27 -4.45
N PRO A 182 -13.40 -8.85 -4.18
CA PRO A 182 -13.77 -8.12 -2.98
C PRO A 182 -13.56 -8.92 -1.69
N LYS A 183 -13.59 -10.26 -1.75
CA LYS A 183 -13.29 -11.13 -0.61
C LYS A 183 -11.82 -11.02 -0.19
N THR A 184 -10.89 -11.01 -1.15
CA THR A 184 -9.46 -10.86 -0.87
C THR A 184 -9.17 -9.48 -0.27
N LEU A 185 -9.76 -8.42 -0.85
CA LEU A 185 -9.66 -7.08 -0.28
C LEU A 185 -10.18 -7.02 1.17
N ALA A 186 -11.35 -7.63 1.44
CA ALA A 186 -11.92 -7.67 2.78
C ALA A 186 -11.01 -8.39 3.79
N ARG A 187 -10.34 -9.47 3.38
CA ARG A 187 -9.37 -10.20 4.23
C ARG A 187 -8.15 -9.34 4.55
N ILE A 188 -7.57 -8.71 3.53
CA ILE A 188 -6.41 -7.82 3.66
C ILE A 188 -6.72 -6.64 4.60
N LEU A 189 -7.82 -5.92 4.35
CA LEU A 189 -8.20 -4.77 5.18
C LEU A 189 -8.59 -5.17 6.61
N ARG A 190 -9.16 -6.37 6.80
CA ARG A 190 -9.40 -6.93 8.13
C ARG A 190 -8.10 -7.18 8.89
N LEU A 191 -7.12 -7.80 8.23
CA LEU A 191 -5.81 -8.02 8.85
C LEU A 191 -5.15 -6.70 9.22
N GLN A 192 -5.12 -5.72 8.31
CA GLN A 192 -4.53 -4.41 8.58
C GLN A 192 -5.15 -3.72 9.79
N ARG A 193 -6.48 -3.68 9.86
CA ARG A 193 -7.19 -3.17 11.03
C ARG A 193 -6.86 -3.92 12.32
N ALA A 194 -6.81 -5.26 12.28
CA ALA A 194 -6.45 -6.03 13.47
C ALA A 194 -5.04 -5.66 13.94
N LEU A 195 -4.09 -5.50 13.02
CA LEU A 195 -2.73 -5.08 13.35
C LEU A 195 -2.69 -3.67 13.94
N GLU A 196 -3.48 -2.72 13.42
CA GLU A 196 -3.62 -1.38 14.00
C GLU A 196 -4.13 -1.43 15.45
N LEU A 197 -5.19 -2.18 15.72
CA LEU A 197 -5.74 -2.34 17.07
C LEU A 197 -4.74 -3.00 18.03
N ILE A 198 -3.98 -3.98 17.57
CA ILE A 198 -2.91 -4.59 18.38
C ILE A 198 -1.81 -3.58 18.67
N ARG A 199 -1.44 -2.73 17.70
CA ARG A 199 -0.44 -1.65 17.91
C ARG A 199 -0.91 -0.64 18.96
N THR A 200 -2.21 -0.42 19.11
CA THR A 200 -2.75 0.41 20.21
C THR A 200 -2.79 -0.31 21.56
N GLY A 201 -2.29 -1.54 21.64
CA GLY A 201 -2.21 -2.33 22.87
C GLY A 201 -3.38 -3.29 23.10
N LEU A 202 -4.30 -3.42 22.14
CA LEU A 202 -5.46 -4.30 22.31
C LEU A 202 -5.03 -5.78 22.28
N PRO A 203 -5.52 -6.64 23.21
CA PRO A 203 -5.20 -8.06 23.19
C PRO A 203 -5.60 -8.74 21.88
N TYR A 204 -4.87 -9.78 21.47
CA TYR A 204 -5.07 -10.42 20.16
C TYR A 204 -6.50 -10.92 19.91
N ALA A 205 -7.14 -11.50 20.93
CA ALA A 205 -8.53 -11.97 20.82
C ALA A 205 -9.53 -10.82 20.63
N GLU A 206 -9.36 -9.73 21.39
CA GLU A 206 -10.22 -8.55 21.28
C GLU A 206 -10.02 -7.84 19.94
N ALA A 207 -8.77 -7.67 19.51
CA ALA A 207 -8.45 -7.11 18.20
C ALA A 207 -8.99 -7.95 17.05
N ALA A 208 -8.96 -9.28 17.17
CA ALA A 208 -9.56 -10.18 16.18
C ALA A 208 -11.07 -9.91 16.05
N CYS A 209 -11.81 -9.92 17.17
CA CYS A 209 -13.25 -9.66 17.16
C CYS A 209 -13.59 -8.26 16.65
N ALA A 210 -12.90 -7.23 17.14
CA ALA A 210 -13.09 -5.84 16.71
C ALA A 210 -12.76 -5.62 15.24
N ALA A 211 -11.81 -6.38 14.68
CA ALA A 211 -11.50 -6.32 13.26
C ALA A 211 -12.54 -7.02 12.37
N GLY A 212 -13.33 -7.95 12.93
CA GLY A 212 -14.33 -8.75 12.21
C GLY A 212 -13.91 -10.21 11.96
N CYS A 213 -12.91 -10.72 12.70
CA CYS A 213 -12.65 -12.15 12.79
C CYS A 213 -13.64 -12.81 13.77
N THR A 214 -13.86 -14.11 13.60
CA THR A 214 -14.71 -14.90 14.50
C THR A 214 -14.07 -15.13 15.87
N ASP A 215 -12.74 -15.22 15.87
CA ASP A 215 -11.90 -15.54 17.03
C ASP A 215 -10.42 -15.24 16.69
N GLN A 216 -9.55 -15.38 17.69
CA GLN A 216 -8.10 -15.21 17.51
C GLN A 216 -7.49 -16.23 16.54
N ALA A 217 -8.00 -17.46 16.49
CA ALA A 217 -7.45 -18.49 15.60
C ALA A 217 -7.72 -18.17 14.13
N HIS A 218 -8.85 -17.53 13.82
CA HIS A 218 -9.16 -16.96 12.52
C HIS A 218 -8.16 -15.86 12.15
N LEU A 219 -7.91 -14.89 13.03
CA LEU A 219 -6.89 -13.88 12.79
C LEU A 219 -5.51 -14.50 12.57
N ALA A 220 -5.14 -15.51 13.35
CA ALA A 220 -3.87 -16.21 13.20
C ALA A 220 -3.75 -16.96 11.85
N ARG A 221 -4.84 -17.52 11.32
CA ARG A 221 -4.87 -18.10 9.97
C ARG A 221 -4.68 -17.04 8.90
N GLU A 222 -5.41 -15.93 8.97
CA GLU A 222 -5.24 -14.80 8.04
C GLU A 222 -3.81 -14.26 8.06
N MET A 223 -3.20 -14.12 9.25
CA MET A 223 -1.81 -13.70 9.39
C MET A 223 -0.84 -14.66 8.71
N ARG A 224 -1.01 -15.98 8.88
CA ARG A 224 -0.14 -16.96 8.21
C ARG A 224 -0.33 -16.94 6.70
N ASP A 225 -1.57 -16.91 6.24
CA ASP A 225 -1.90 -16.95 4.81
C ASP A 225 -1.38 -15.70 4.08
N LEU A 226 -1.62 -14.52 4.63
CA LEU A 226 -1.31 -13.25 3.98
C LEU A 226 0.11 -12.77 4.29
N ALA A 227 0.62 -12.97 5.51
CA ALA A 227 1.92 -12.45 5.92
C ALA A 227 3.04 -13.50 5.93
N GLY A 228 2.71 -14.79 5.81
CA GLY A 228 3.70 -15.87 5.89
C GLY A 228 4.34 -16.04 7.28
N THR A 229 3.79 -15.40 8.32
CA THR A 229 4.36 -15.43 9.68
C THR A 229 3.26 -15.41 10.76
N THR A 230 3.64 -15.39 12.03
CA THR A 230 2.71 -15.32 13.17
C THR A 230 2.64 -13.90 13.73
N LEU A 231 1.54 -13.58 14.44
CA LEU A 231 1.39 -12.29 15.12
C LEU A 231 2.56 -12.04 16.09
N GLY A 232 2.92 -13.03 16.92
CA GLY A 232 4.01 -12.91 17.88
C GLY A 232 5.36 -12.63 17.23
N ALA A 233 5.68 -13.33 16.14
CA ALA A 233 6.91 -13.09 15.39
C ALA A 233 6.92 -11.69 14.72
N TYR A 234 5.79 -11.28 14.13
CA TYR A 234 5.66 -9.97 13.50
C TYR A 234 5.84 -8.81 14.49
N PHE A 235 5.17 -8.86 15.64
CA PHE A 235 5.29 -7.83 16.67
C PHE A 235 6.61 -7.92 17.44
N GLY A 236 7.17 -9.12 17.65
CA GLY A 236 8.49 -9.31 18.25
C GLY A 236 9.62 -8.74 17.38
N ALA A 237 9.56 -8.95 16.06
CA ALA A 237 10.52 -8.37 15.12
C ALA A 237 10.39 -6.85 15.02
N ALA A 238 9.18 -6.29 15.16
CA ALA A 238 8.96 -4.84 15.17
C ALA A 238 9.53 -4.18 16.44
N ALA A 239 9.43 -4.84 17.59
CA ALA A 239 10.02 -4.35 18.85
C ALA A 239 11.56 -4.39 18.84
N ALA A 240 12.16 -5.37 18.15
CA ALA A 240 13.61 -5.46 17.97
C ALA A 240 14.18 -4.46 16.92
N ASN A 241 13.33 -3.96 16.01
CA ASN A 241 13.70 -3.03 14.92
C ASN A 241 13.17 -1.61 15.15
N SER A 242 13.07 -1.16 16.41
CA SER A 242 12.41 0.06 16.87
C SER A 242 12.89 1.40 16.26
N GLU A 243 13.80 1.40 15.29
CA GLU A 243 14.24 2.57 14.51
C GLU A 243 13.55 2.73 13.15
N THR A 244 12.66 1.84 12.72
CA THR A 244 11.97 2.01 11.42
C THR A 244 10.51 1.56 11.47
N PRO A 245 9.54 2.50 11.36
CA PRO A 245 8.13 2.16 11.23
C PRO A 245 7.91 1.21 10.03
N HIS A 246 7.07 0.20 10.22
CA HIS A 246 6.68 -0.69 9.12
C HIS A 246 5.89 0.11 8.07
N PRO A 247 6.30 0.10 6.79
CA PRO A 247 5.57 0.78 5.74
C PRO A 247 4.21 0.12 5.45
N SER A 248 3.84 -1.00 6.09
CA SER A 248 2.56 -1.67 5.79
C SER A 248 1.35 -1.09 6.55
N GLY A 249 1.58 -0.15 7.47
CA GLY A 249 0.51 0.63 8.07
C GLY A 249 1.01 2.05 8.24
N SER A 250 0.64 2.93 7.31
CA SER A 250 0.88 4.36 7.48
C SER A 250 0.31 4.78 8.82
N ARG A 251 1.11 5.46 9.65
CA ARG A 251 0.64 6.06 10.92
C ARG A 251 -0.39 7.16 10.70
N THR A 252 -0.70 7.50 9.44
CA THR A 252 -1.46 8.68 9.04
C THR A 252 -2.87 8.40 8.52
N THR A 253 -3.36 7.16 8.55
CA THR A 253 -4.78 6.91 8.29
C THR A 253 -5.62 7.21 9.54
N ALA A 254 -5.84 8.50 9.80
CA ALA A 254 -6.93 9.01 10.63
C ALA A 254 -8.08 9.49 9.73
#